data_AF-A0A847Z9M1-F1
#
_entry.id   AF-A0A847Z9M1-F1
#
_cell.length_a   1.000
_cell.length_b   1.000
_cell.length_c   1.000
_cell.angle_alpha   90.00
_cell.angle_beta   90.00
_cell.angle_gamma   90.00
#
_symmetry.space_group_name_H-M   'P 1'
#
loop_
_entity.id
_entity.type
_entity.pdbx_description
1 polymer ?
#
loop_
_entity_poly.entity_id
_entity_poly.type
_entity_poly.pdbx_seq_one_letter_code
_entity_poly.pdbx_strand_id
1 'polypeptide(L)'
;MNKPIYFLVFAAFCLAMLSIPSGSLAFRCGEEVVARGASTAEVLYKCGEPEYITGKKKEVKGTFASGTEFKRSTTYTTGGYQQEEIKTEIWHYNSRL
;
A
#
# COMPACT_ATOMS: atom_id res chain seq x y z
N MET A 1 -36.20 7.77 35.90
CA MET A 1 -36.90 8.06 34.62
C MET A 1 -35.87 8.52 33.60
N ASN A 2 -35.12 7.61 32.98
CA ASN A 2 -33.93 7.98 32.18
C ASN A 2 -33.88 7.22 30.83
N LYS A 3 -34.87 6.36 30.56
CA LYS A 3 -35.01 5.58 29.31
C LYS A 3 -34.91 6.41 28.02
N PRO A 4 -35.53 7.61 27.90
CA PRO A 4 -35.40 8.38 26.66
C PRO A 4 -34.00 8.96 26.44
N ILE A 5 -33.24 9.21 27.52
CA ILE A 5 -31.87 9.73 27.44
C ILE A 5 -30.92 8.65 26.91
N TYR A 6 -31.06 7.40 27.34
CA TYR A 6 -30.26 6.30 26.80
C TYR A 6 -30.53 6.07 25.32
N PHE A 7 -31.78 6.24 24.89
CA PHE A 7 -32.15 6.10 23.48
C PHE A 7 -31.52 7.20 22.63
N LEU A 8 -31.50 8.44 23.12
CA LEU A 8 -30.83 9.57 22.46
C LEU A 8 -29.30 9.41 22.41
N VAL A 9 -28.68 8.97 23.50
CA VAL A 9 -27.24 8.71 23.56
C VAL A 9 -26.84 7.57 22.61
N PHE A 10 -27.63 6.50 22.56
CA PHE A 10 -27.41 5.39 21.63
C PHE A 10 -27.55 5.83 20.17
N ALA A 11 -28.60 6.59 19.84
CA ALA A 11 -28.81 7.11 18.49
C ALA A 11 -27.68 8.06 18.05
N ALA A 12 -27.22 8.95 18.95
CA ALA A 12 -26.08 9.84 18.69
C ALA A 12 -24.78 9.06 18.47
N PHE A 13 -24.56 7.98 19.22
CA PHE A 13 -23.41 7.09 19.05
C PHE A 13 -23.44 6.35 17.71
N CYS A 14 -24.60 5.83 17.30
CA CYS A 14 -24.76 5.21 15.99
C CYS A 14 -24.49 6.20 14.85
N LEU A 15 -25.03 7.42 14.92
CA LEU A 15 -24.78 8.46 13.94
C LEU A 15 -23.30 8.87 13.86
N ALA A 16 -22.60 8.90 15.00
CA ALA A 16 -21.16 9.13 15.01
C ALA A 16 -20.38 8.01 14.31
N MET A 17 -20.80 6.75 14.45
CA MET A 17 -20.14 5.61 13.78
C MET A 17 -20.33 5.61 12.25
N LEU A 18 -21.46 6.13 11.75
CA LEU A 18 -21.68 6.31 10.31
C LEU A 18 -20.78 7.37 9.67
N SER A 19 -20.18 8.25 10.47
CA SER A 19 -19.27 9.29 9.96
C SER A 19 -17.84 8.80 9.70
N ILE A 20 -17.52 7.56 10.05
CA ILE A 20 -16.18 7.00 9.85
C ILE A 20 -15.99 6.70 8.35
N PRO A 21 -15.04 7.38 7.66
CA PRO A 21 -14.76 7.09 6.27
C PRO A 21 -14.33 5.64 6.13
N SER A 22 -15.14 4.84 5.44
CA SER A 22 -14.86 3.44 5.15
C SER A 22 -13.72 3.39 4.14
N GLY A 23 -12.51 3.09 4.58
CA GLY A 23 -11.40 2.82 3.67
C GLY A 23 -11.76 1.60 2.82
N SER A 24 -12.01 1.81 1.51
CA SER A 24 -12.35 0.69 0.64
C SER A 24 -11.12 -0.20 0.44
N LEU A 25 -11.27 -1.48 0.78
CA LEU A 25 -10.23 -2.50 0.55
C LEU A 25 -10.23 -3.02 -0.90
N ALA A 26 -11.10 -2.49 -1.75
CA ALA A 26 -11.18 -2.85 -3.16
C ALA A 26 -11.55 -1.62 -4.01
N PHE A 27 -11.22 -1.65 -5.29
CA PHE A 27 -11.71 -0.68 -6.26
C PHE A 27 -12.37 -1.40 -7.43
N ARG A 28 -13.23 -0.67 -8.15
CA ARG A 28 -13.98 -1.19 -9.31
C ARG A 28 -13.48 -0.54 -10.60
N CYS A 29 -13.39 -1.34 -11.65
CA CYS A 29 -13.04 -0.90 -13.00
C CYS A 29 -14.07 -1.53 -13.96
N GLY A 30 -15.04 -0.74 -14.41
CA GLY A 30 -16.21 -1.27 -15.11
C GLY A 30 -17.01 -2.24 -14.23
N GLU A 31 -17.22 -3.47 -14.71
CA GLU A 31 -17.96 -4.53 -14.00
C GLU A 31 -17.10 -5.30 -12.99
N GLU A 32 -15.77 -5.21 -13.09
CA GLU A 32 -14.83 -5.99 -12.29
C GLU A 32 -14.44 -5.32 -10.97
N VAL A 33 -14.02 -6.13 -10.00
CA VAL A 33 -13.58 -5.69 -8.66
C VAL A 33 -12.18 -6.22 -8.35
N VAL A 34 -11.29 -5.33 -7.95
CA VAL A 34 -9.90 -5.63 -7.59
C VAL A 34 -9.65 -5.29 -6.12
N ALA A 35 -9.19 -6.27 -5.35
CA ALA A 35 -8.86 -6.10 -3.95
C ALA A 35 -7.46 -5.50 -3.77
N ARG A 36 -7.25 -4.81 -2.65
CA ARG A 36 -5.94 -4.31 -2.24
C ARG A 36 -4.98 -5.48 -2.03
N GLY A 37 -3.78 -5.38 -2.62
CA GLY A 37 -2.78 -6.44 -2.59
C GLY A 37 -2.84 -7.40 -3.78
N ALA A 38 -3.78 -7.20 -4.71
CA ALA A 38 -3.79 -7.91 -5.99
C ALA A 38 -2.47 -7.70 -6.76
N SER A 39 -2.07 -8.73 -7.49
CA SER A 39 -0.88 -8.65 -8.35
C SER A 39 -1.13 -7.71 -9.52
N THR A 40 -0.06 -7.09 -10.04
CA THR A 40 -0.13 -6.24 -11.24
C THR A 40 -0.78 -6.96 -12.43
N ALA A 41 -0.49 -8.27 -12.60
CA ALA A 41 -1.07 -9.09 -13.65
C ALA A 41 -2.59 -9.27 -13.50
N GLU A 42 -3.07 -9.46 -12.27
CA GLU A 42 -4.51 -9.58 -11.99
C GLU A 42 -5.23 -8.27 -12.29
N VAL A 43 -4.64 -7.13 -11.90
CA VAL A 43 -5.22 -5.81 -12.17
C VAL A 43 -5.33 -5.58 -13.68
N LEU A 44 -4.28 -5.87 -14.44
CA LEU A 44 -4.28 -5.71 -15.90
C LEU A 44 -5.26 -6.68 -16.59
N TYR A 45 -5.39 -7.91 -16.10
CA TYR A 45 -6.32 -8.88 -16.66
C TYR A 45 -7.78 -8.45 -16.49
N LYS A 46 -8.13 -7.90 -15.32
CA LYS A 46 -9.49 -7.45 -15.00
C LYS A 46 -9.83 -6.06 -15.55
N CYS A 47 -8.92 -5.11 -15.39
CA CYS A 47 -9.17 -3.70 -15.68
C CYS A 47 -8.59 -3.23 -17.01
N GLY A 48 -7.74 -4.02 -17.66
CA GLY A 48 -6.98 -3.59 -18.84
C GLY A 48 -5.88 -2.58 -18.50
N GLU A 49 -5.47 -1.81 -19.49
CA GLU A 49 -4.47 -0.75 -19.31
C GLU A 49 -5.07 0.47 -18.58
N PRO A 50 -4.31 1.11 -17.67
CA PRO A 50 -4.78 2.32 -16.99
C PRO A 50 -4.92 3.50 -17.95
N GLU A 51 -5.84 4.42 -17.65
CA GLU A 51 -6.06 5.62 -18.46
C GLU A 51 -4.84 6.56 -18.41
N TYR A 52 -4.23 6.68 -17.22
CA TYR A 52 -2.96 7.39 -17.06
C TYR A 52 -2.22 6.93 -15.80
N ILE A 53 -0.91 7.15 -15.79
CA ILE A 53 -0.01 6.76 -14.69
C ILE A 53 0.65 8.00 -14.11
N THR A 54 0.35 8.34 -12.86
CA THR A 54 0.84 9.57 -12.19
C THR A 54 1.72 9.21 -11.00
N GLY A 55 2.83 8.55 -11.29
CA GLY A 55 3.81 8.21 -10.28
C GLY A 55 4.87 7.34 -10.91
N LYS A 56 6.11 7.82 -10.96
CA LYS A 56 7.28 6.98 -11.22
C LYS A 56 8.27 7.32 -10.13
N LYS A 57 7.90 7.06 -8.87
CA LYS A 57 8.81 7.32 -7.77
C LYS A 57 9.85 6.20 -7.79
N LYS A 58 11.10 6.56 -8.10
CA LYS A 58 12.23 5.66 -7.96
C LYS A 58 12.81 5.86 -6.56
N GLU A 59 12.65 4.87 -5.70
CA GLU A 59 13.36 4.81 -4.44
C GLU A 59 14.58 3.91 -4.61
N VAL A 60 15.76 4.50 -4.47
CA VAL A 60 17.02 3.75 -4.45
C VAL A 60 17.31 3.41 -3.00
N LYS A 61 17.25 2.12 -2.65
CA LYS A 61 17.66 1.63 -1.32
C LYS A 61 19.00 0.94 -1.47
N GLY A 62 20.02 1.52 -0.85
CA GLY A 62 21.35 0.93 -0.75
C GLY A 62 21.56 0.30 0.61
N THR A 63 22.08 -0.92 0.64
CA THR A 63 22.56 -1.55 1.88
C THR A 63 24.04 -1.87 1.71
N PHE A 64 24.86 -1.36 2.63
CA PHE A 64 26.27 -1.69 2.70
C PHE A 64 26.48 -2.78 3.74
N ALA A 65 27.12 -3.88 3.34
CA ALA A 65 27.53 -4.95 4.25
C ALA A 65 29.05 -5.06 4.21
N SER A 66 29.67 -5.14 5.39
CA SER A 66 31.12 -5.29 5.55
C SER A 66 31.42 -6.33 6.62
N GLY A 67 32.38 -7.21 6.34
CA GLY A 67 32.89 -8.20 7.26
C GLY A 67 34.40 -8.05 7.45
N THR A 68 34.86 -8.23 8.67
CA THR A 68 36.29 -8.32 9.01
C THR A 68 36.64 -9.76 9.36
N GLU A 69 37.65 -10.31 8.71
CA GLU A 69 38.14 -11.66 8.99
C GLU A 69 39.56 -11.57 9.55
N PHE A 70 39.82 -12.26 10.66
CA PHE A 70 41.10 -12.22 11.37
C PHE A 70 41.81 -13.58 11.22
N LYS A 71 42.95 -13.60 10.51
CA LYS A 71 43.77 -14.81 10.34
C LYS A 71 45.20 -14.58 10.81
N ARG A 72 45.54 -15.20 11.95
CA ARG A 72 46.89 -15.50 12.51
C ARG A 72 47.91 -14.34 12.68
N SER A 73 47.65 -13.17 12.11
CA SER A 73 48.36 -11.88 12.25
C SER A 73 47.87 -10.82 11.24
N THR A 74 46.99 -11.18 10.29
CA THR A 74 46.48 -10.31 9.23
C THR A 74 44.96 -10.12 9.36
N THR A 75 44.52 -8.87 9.19
CA THR A 75 43.12 -8.46 9.21
C THR A 75 42.70 -8.14 7.78
N TYR A 76 41.65 -8.80 7.28
CA TYR A 76 41.06 -8.50 5.99
C TYR A 76 39.68 -7.90 6.19
N THR A 77 39.46 -6.68 5.70
CA THR A 77 38.14 -6.05 5.70
C THR A 77 37.59 -6.09 4.28
N THR A 78 36.45 -6.75 4.08
CA THR A 78 35.78 -6.81 2.77
C THR A 78 34.37 -6.27 2.93
N GLY A 79 33.94 -5.38 2.02
CA GLY A 79 32.59 -4.85 2.00
C GLY A 79 32.01 -4.79 0.60
N GLY A 80 30.70 -4.91 0.51
CA GLY A 80 29.92 -4.81 -0.73
C GLY A 80 28.73 -3.87 -0.55
N TYR A 81 28.44 -3.10 -1.60
CA TYR A 81 27.25 -2.27 -1.68
C TYR A 81 26.21 -3.00 -2.55
N GLN A 82 25.02 -3.21 -1.98
CA GLN A 82 23.87 -3.74 -2.70
C GLN A 82 22.87 -2.61 -2.90
N GLN A 83 22.49 -2.33 -4.14
CA GLN A 83 21.54 -1.28 -4.49
C GLN A 83 20.27 -1.91 -5.07
N GLU A 84 19.13 -1.60 -4.48
CA GLU A 84 17.81 -2.00 -4.97
C GLU A 84 17.05 -0.76 -5.44
N GLU A 85 16.61 -0.78 -6.70
CA GLU A 85 15.77 0.28 -7.27
C GLU A 85 14.30 -0.14 -7.22
N ILE A 86 13.53 0.49 -6.34
CA ILE A 86 12.09 0.26 -6.21
C ILE A 86 11.36 1.32 -7.04
N LYS A 87 10.60 0.89 -8.04
CA LYS A 87 9.78 1.77 -8.87
C LYS A 87 8.31 1.64 -8.45
N THR A 88 7.77 2.69 -7.85
CA THR A 88 6.35 2.76 -7.49
C THR A 88 5.58 3.55 -8.53
N GLU A 89 4.52 2.93 -9.07
CA GLU A 89 3.61 3.54 -10.02
C GLU A 89 2.21 3.73 -9.43
N ILE A 90 1.58 4.86 -9.76
CA ILE A 90 0.20 5.15 -9.38
C ILE A 90 -0.64 5.10 -10.64
N TRP A 91 -1.53 4.13 -10.72
CA TRP A 91 -2.36 3.87 -11.88
C TRP A 91 -3.76 4.44 -11.65
N HIS A 92 -4.29 5.15 -12.64
CA HIS A 92 -5.62 5.73 -12.59
C HIS A 92 -6.55 5.02 -13.57
N TYR A 93 -7.67 4.55 -13.04
CA TYR A 93 -8.74 3.92 -13.80
C TYR A 93 -10.02 4.75 -13.62
N ASN A 94 -10.74 4.97 -14.71
CA ASN A 94 -12.05 5.59 -14.64
C ASN A 94 -13.09 4.56 -14.19
N SER A 95 -13.79 4.83 -13.10
CA SER A 95 -14.93 4.04 -12.64
C SER A 95 -16.23 4.51 -13.30
N ARG A 96 -16.21 4.80 -14.62
CA ARG A 96 -17.44 5.03 -15.37
C ARG A 96 -18.20 3.72 -15.52
N LEU A 97 -19.37 3.68 -14.89
CA LEU A 97 -20.49 2.82 -15.25
C LEU A 97 -21.07 3.27 -16.60
#